data_AF-A0A657LU10-F1
#
_entry.id   AF-A0A657LU10-F1
#
_cell.length_a   1.000
_cell.length_b   1.000
_cell.length_c   1.000
_cell.angle_alpha   90.00
_cell.angle_beta   90.00
_cell.angle_gamma   90.00
#
_symmetry.space_group_name_H-M   'P 1'
#
loop_
_entity.id
_entity.type
_entity.pdbx_description
1 polymer ?
#
loop_
_entity_poly.entity_id
_entity_poly.type
_entity_poly.pdbx_seq_one_letter_code
_entity_poly.pdbx_strand_id
1 'polypeptide(L)'
;MKLFAYASLLVLLISHVDSVDAKSARDDLMEKIADVVAFARVCPALEMDTVSITTISIGQSIGKSNRDYDVIDAMANAREGAMRRGGDFWNACETGRRQYGPGGVALPGMLRER
;
A
#
# COMPACT_ATOMS: atom_id res chain seq x y z
N MET A 1 -28.85 15.18 38.44
CA MET A 1 -27.72 14.33 37.98
C MET A 1 -27.94 13.99 36.50
N LYS A 2 -27.42 14.79 35.55
CA LYS A 2 -27.61 14.60 34.08
C LYS A 2 -26.34 14.96 33.29
N LEU A 3 -25.15 14.78 33.87
CA LEU A 3 -23.87 15.12 33.22
C LEU A 3 -23.11 13.89 32.72
N PHE A 4 -23.46 12.69 33.17
CA PHE A 4 -22.70 11.47 32.84
C PHE A 4 -23.04 10.85 31.47
N ALA A 5 -24.20 11.18 30.89
CA ALA A 5 -24.65 10.56 29.63
C ALA A 5 -23.96 11.14 28.38
N TYR A 6 -23.47 12.38 28.42
CA TYR A 6 -22.82 13.02 27.27
C TYR A 6 -21.34 12.65 27.13
N ALA A 7 -20.69 12.25 28.23
CA ALA A 7 -19.27 11.87 28.21
C ALA A 7 -19.02 10.55 27.46
N SER A 8 -19.93 9.57 27.59
CA SER A 8 -19.79 8.27 26.94
C SER A 8 -19.93 8.33 25.41
N LEU A 9 -20.75 9.25 24.90
CA LEU A 9 -20.92 9.41 23.44
C LEU A 9 -19.67 10.02 22.79
N LEU A 10 -18.99 10.94 23.51
CA LEU A 10 -17.79 11.62 23.03
C LEU A 10 -16.58 10.67 22.97
N VAL A 11 -16.46 9.75 23.93
CA VAL A 11 -15.40 8.71 23.93
C VAL A 11 -15.60 7.70 22.78
N LEU A 12 -16.84 7.33 22.48
CA LEU A 12 -17.16 6.44 21.35
C LEU A 12 -16.90 7.09 19.99
N LEU A 13 -17.15 8.39 19.84
CA LEU A 13 -16.86 9.11 18.60
C LEU A 13 -15.36 9.26 18.34
N ILE A 14 -14.56 9.56 19.38
CA ILE A 14 -13.10 9.68 19.25
C ILE A 14 -12.47 8.34 18.84
N SER A 15 -12.97 7.21 19.34
CA SER A 15 -12.47 5.86 19.04
C SER A 15 -12.66 5.43 17.58
N HIS A 16 -13.60 6.03 16.86
CA HIS A 16 -13.88 5.69 15.46
C HIS A 16 -13.07 6.50 14.45
N VAL A 17 -12.52 7.65 14.84
CA VAL A 17 -11.75 8.49 13.91
C VAL A 17 -10.39 7.84 13.59
N ASP A 18 -9.72 7.28 14.61
CA ASP A 18 -8.41 6.62 14.43
C ASP A 18 -8.49 5.34 13.57
N SER A 19 -9.65 4.68 13.56
CA SER A 19 -9.84 3.40 12.85
C SER A 19 -10.05 3.58 11.33
N VAL A 20 -10.58 4.73 10.91
CA VAL A 20 -10.80 5.03 9.49
C VAL A 20 -9.48 5.39 8.81
N ASP A 21 -8.65 6.16 9.49
CA ASP A 21 -7.34 6.59 8.99
C ASP A 21 -6.39 5.41 8.80
N ALA A 22 -6.28 4.53 9.81
CA ALA A 22 -5.45 3.32 9.72
C ALA A 22 -5.92 2.32 8.64
N LYS A 23 -7.23 2.20 8.42
CA LYS A 23 -7.78 1.35 7.35
C LYS A 23 -7.43 1.91 5.97
N SER A 24 -7.53 3.24 5.80
CA SER A 24 -7.16 3.93 4.57
C SER A 24 -5.68 3.76 4.26
N ALA A 25 -4.81 3.93 5.26
CA ALA A 25 -3.36 3.77 5.10
C ALA A 25 -2.96 2.31 4.79
N ARG A 26 -3.64 1.33 5.40
CA ARG A 26 -3.41 -0.08 5.10
C ARG A 26 -3.81 -0.43 3.67
N ASP A 27 -4.97 0.04 3.21
CA ASP A 27 -5.48 -0.26 1.87
C ASP A 27 -4.61 0.42 0.80
N ASP A 28 -4.18 1.68 0.99
CA ASP A 28 -3.20 2.37 0.13
C ASP A 28 -1.87 1.62 0.04
N LEU A 29 -1.38 1.10 1.17
CA LEU A 29 -0.16 0.31 1.18
C LEU A 29 -0.34 -1.03 0.43
N MET A 30 -1.48 -1.69 0.57
CA MET A 30 -1.77 -2.90 -0.22
C MET A 30 -1.77 -2.61 -1.71
N GLU A 31 -2.31 -1.47 -2.14
CA GLU A 31 -2.28 -1.03 -3.53
C GLU A 31 -0.85 -0.81 -4.03
N LYS A 32 -0.01 -0.14 -3.25
CA LYS A 32 1.40 0.10 -3.61
C LYS A 32 2.23 -1.18 -3.62
N ILE A 33 1.97 -2.13 -2.72
CA ILE A 33 2.61 -3.46 -2.77
C ILE A 33 2.19 -4.20 -4.05
N ALA A 34 0.90 -4.14 -4.41
CA ALA A 34 0.41 -4.72 -5.65
C ALA A 34 1.05 -4.08 -6.90
N ASP A 35 1.29 -2.76 -6.89
CA ASP A 35 2.06 -2.08 -7.93
C ASP A 35 3.47 -2.65 -8.05
N VAL A 36 4.20 -2.75 -6.94
CA VAL A 36 5.56 -3.31 -6.94
C VAL A 36 5.56 -4.71 -7.54
N VAL A 37 4.62 -5.57 -7.12
CA VAL A 37 4.50 -6.94 -7.64
C VAL A 37 4.21 -6.92 -9.14
N ALA A 38 3.29 -6.06 -9.60
CA ALA A 38 2.96 -5.94 -11.01
C ALA A 38 4.17 -5.47 -11.85
N PHE A 39 4.89 -4.44 -11.40
CA PHE A 39 6.09 -3.95 -12.08
C PHE A 39 7.21 -5.00 -12.07
N ALA A 40 7.40 -5.76 -10.99
CA ALA A 40 8.39 -6.83 -10.93
C ALA A 40 8.09 -7.96 -11.93
N ARG A 41 6.81 -8.27 -12.18
CA ARG A 41 6.39 -9.26 -13.19
C ARG A 41 6.59 -8.78 -14.63
N VAL A 42 6.38 -7.49 -14.88
CA VAL A 42 6.60 -6.88 -16.20
C VAL A 42 8.09 -6.64 -16.45
N CYS A 43 8.84 -6.28 -15.41
CA CYS A 43 10.22 -5.81 -15.46
C CYS A 43 11.07 -6.60 -14.45
N PRO A 44 11.41 -7.87 -14.72
CA PRO A 44 12.08 -8.75 -13.75
C PRO A 44 13.50 -8.31 -13.39
N ALA A 45 14.15 -7.49 -14.23
CA ALA A 45 15.47 -6.91 -13.94
C ALA A 45 15.41 -5.60 -13.14
N LEU A 46 14.20 -5.13 -12.78
CA LEU A 46 14.03 -3.89 -12.05
C LEU A 46 14.37 -4.07 -10.58
N GLU A 47 15.39 -3.36 -10.12
CA GLU A 47 15.70 -3.28 -8.69
C GLU A 47 14.61 -2.49 -7.97
N MET A 48 13.98 -3.13 -6.99
CA MET A 48 12.94 -2.56 -6.13
C MET A 48 13.50 -2.32 -4.72
N ASP A 49 13.04 -1.26 -4.04
CA ASP A 49 13.37 -1.02 -2.63
C ASP A 49 12.59 -1.96 -1.69
N THR A 50 12.99 -3.23 -1.72
CA THR A 50 12.37 -4.32 -0.95
C THR A 50 12.54 -4.14 0.56
N VAL A 51 13.57 -3.43 1.01
CA VAL A 51 13.82 -3.14 2.43
C VAL A 51 12.72 -2.23 2.96
N SER A 52 12.50 -1.08 2.32
CA SER A 52 11.44 -0.15 2.70
C SER A 52 10.06 -0.83 2.64
N ILE A 53 9.78 -1.60 1.59
CA ILE A 53 8.51 -2.32 1.45
C ILE A 53 8.29 -3.28 2.61
N THR A 54 9.30 -4.08 2.95
CA THR A 54 9.21 -5.07 4.04
C THR A 54 9.02 -4.40 5.40
N THR A 55 9.75 -3.32 5.67
CA THR A 55 9.59 -2.58 6.93
C THR A 55 8.19 -1.98 7.07
N ILE A 56 7.64 -1.43 5.98
CA ILE A 56 6.33 -0.77 6.02
C ILE A 56 5.19 -1.81 6.08
N SER A 57 5.29 -2.93 5.35
CA SER A 57 4.31 -4.02 5.40
C SER A 57 4.21 -4.65 6.80
N ILE A 58 5.34 -4.88 7.48
CA ILE A 58 5.39 -5.33 8.88
C ILE A 58 4.67 -4.33 9.79
N GLY A 59 4.97 -3.04 9.65
CA GLY A 59 4.37 -1.97 10.44
C GLY A 59 2.84 -1.89 10.30
N GLN A 60 2.31 -2.19 9.12
CA GLN A 60 0.86 -2.17 8.84
C GLN A 60 0.19 -3.55 8.96
N SER A 61 0.90 -4.56 9.49
CA SER A 61 0.38 -5.92 9.63
C SER A 61 -0.13 -6.56 8.34
N ILE A 62 0.44 -6.18 7.19
CA ILE A 62 0.11 -6.75 5.88
C ILE A 62 0.89 -8.05 5.67
N GLY A 63 0.24 -9.08 5.11
CA GLY A 63 0.84 -10.39 4.89
C GLY A 63 0.74 -11.31 6.11
N LYS A 64 -0.06 -10.93 7.12
CA LYS A 64 -0.37 -11.79 8.27
C LYS A 64 -1.47 -12.79 7.98
N SER A 65 -2.19 -12.63 6.86
CA SER A 65 -3.23 -13.55 6.43
C SER A 65 -3.08 -13.91 4.95
N ASN A 66 -3.48 -15.13 4.57
CA ASN A 66 -3.54 -15.54 3.16
C ASN A 66 -4.42 -14.60 2.33
N ARG A 67 -5.47 -14.05 2.95
CA ARG A 67 -6.36 -13.08 2.31
C ARG A 67 -5.63 -11.81 1.85
N ASP A 68 -4.62 -11.34 2.59
CA ASP A 68 -3.85 -10.17 2.18
C ASP A 68 -3.08 -10.45 0.88
N TYR A 69 -2.48 -11.64 0.79
CA TYR A 69 -1.77 -12.09 -0.40
C TYR A 69 -2.72 -12.27 -1.59
N ASP A 70 -3.90 -12.86 -1.38
CA ASP A 70 -4.91 -13.03 -2.44
C ASP A 70 -5.37 -11.68 -3.01
N VAL A 71 -5.59 -10.69 -2.15
CA VAL A 71 -6.00 -9.34 -2.56
C VAL A 71 -4.87 -8.63 -3.31
N ILE A 72 -3.64 -8.68 -2.79
CA ILE A 72 -2.45 -8.12 -3.46
C ILE A 72 -2.24 -8.76 -4.83
N ASP A 73 -2.37 -10.09 -4.92
CA ASP A 73 -2.19 -10.83 -6.17
C ASP A 73 -3.26 -10.46 -7.21
N ALA A 74 -4.53 -10.39 -6.79
CA ALA A 74 -5.62 -9.98 -7.67
C ALA A 74 -5.40 -8.56 -8.23
N MET A 75 -4.99 -7.61 -7.39
CA MET A 75 -4.65 -6.25 -7.81
C MET A 75 -3.44 -6.23 -8.74
N ALA A 76 -2.37 -6.95 -8.40
CA ALA A 76 -1.16 -7.02 -9.21
C ALA A 76 -1.45 -7.60 -10.60
N ASN A 77 -2.25 -8.66 -10.70
CA ASN A 77 -2.69 -9.26 -11.96
C ASN A 77 -3.46 -8.26 -12.84
N ALA A 78 -4.36 -7.47 -12.24
CA ALA A 78 -5.12 -6.46 -12.98
C ALA A 78 -4.19 -5.37 -13.56
N ARG A 79 -3.23 -4.90 -12.75
CA ARG A 79 -2.27 -3.86 -13.14
C ARG A 79 -1.24 -4.36 -14.16
N GLU A 80 -0.72 -5.57 -13.98
CA GLU A 80 0.12 -6.26 -14.96
C GLU A 80 -0.59 -6.36 -16.33
N GLY A 81 -1.86 -6.78 -16.32
CA GLY A 81 -2.67 -6.86 -17.52
C GLY A 81 -2.85 -5.49 -18.20
N ALA A 82 -3.04 -4.42 -17.42
CA ALA A 82 -3.13 -3.07 -17.95
C ALA A 82 -1.80 -2.60 -18.60
N MET A 83 -0.67 -2.81 -17.93
CA MET A 83 0.66 -2.48 -18.47
C MET A 83 0.96 -3.24 -19.76
N ARG A 84 0.68 -4.55 -19.79
CA ARG A 84 0.87 -5.39 -20.99
C ARG A 84 0.01 -4.95 -22.17
N ARG A 85 -1.24 -4.55 -21.94
CA ARG A 85 -2.11 -4.00 -22.99
C ARG A 85 -1.63 -2.65 -23.51
N GLY A 86 -0.97 -1.86 -22.67
CA GLY A 86 -0.36 -0.59 -23.06
C GLY A 86 0.81 -0.75 -24.05
N GLY A 87 1.49 -1.90 -24.05
CA GLY A 87 2.52 -2.27 -25.04
C GLY A 87 3.87 -1.56 -24.91
N ASP A 88 3.95 -0.44 -24.18
CA ASP A 88 5.18 0.29 -23.90
C ASP A 88 5.86 -0.21 -22.62
N PHE A 89 6.51 -1.38 -22.74
CA PHE A 89 7.22 -2.02 -21.63
C PHE A 89 8.37 -1.16 -21.09
N TRP A 90 9.07 -0.44 -21.97
CA TRP A 90 10.18 0.40 -21.55
C TRP A 90 9.71 1.52 -20.63
N ASN A 91 8.66 2.23 -21.01
CA ASN A 91 8.10 3.30 -20.19
C ASN A 91 7.50 2.75 -18.88
N ALA A 92 6.88 1.57 -18.91
CA ALA A 92 6.41 0.90 -17.70
C ALA A 92 7.59 0.61 -16.74
N CYS A 93 8.68 0.04 -17.24
CA CYS A 93 9.85 -0.27 -16.40
C CYS A 93 10.52 1.00 -15.84
N GLU A 94 10.67 2.04 -16.65
CA GLU A 94 11.22 3.33 -16.20
C GLU A 94 10.32 4.00 -15.16
N THR A 95 8.99 3.90 -15.32
CA THR A 95 8.02 4.37 -14.33
C THR A 95 8.16 3.61 -13.01
N GLY A 96 8.20 2.28 -13.07
CA GLY A 96 8.42 1.43 -11.90
C GLY A 96 9.71 1.79 -11.17
N ARG A 97 10.81 2.00 -11.91
CA ARG A 97 12.11 2.41 -11.35
C ARG A 97 12.05 3.73 -10.59
N ARG A 98 11.42 4.75 -11.17
CA ARG A 98 11.31 6.08 -10.54
C ARG A 98 10.43 6.08 -9.30
N GLN A 99 9.41 5.23 -9.28
CA GLN A 99 8.46 5.18 -8.17
C GLN A 99 8.92 4.26 -7.04
N TYR A 100 9.35 3.05 -7.39
CA TYR A 100 9.53 1.93 -6.47
C TYR A 100 10.96 1.40 -6.38
N GLY A 101 11.87 1.88 -7.22
CA GLY A 101 13.29 1.58 -7.12
C GLY A 101 13.97 2.29 -5.93
N PRO A 102 15.26 2.01 -5.68
CA PRO A 102 16.04 2.70 -4.65
C PRO A 102 16.00 4.22 -4.83
N GLY A 103 15.56 4.95 -3.79
CA GLY A 103 15.39 6.40 -3.84
C GLY A 103 14.16 6.89 -4.63
N GLY A 104 13.26 5.98 -5.02
CA GLY A 104 11.99 6.32 -5.64
C GLY A 104 11.04 7.05 -4.70
N VAL A 105 10.00 7.69 -5.25
CA VAL A 105 9.14 8.62 -4.48
C VAL A 105 7.93 7.97 -3.81
N ALA A 106 7.55 6.76 -4.22
CA ALA A 106 6.29 6.15 -3.79
C ALA A 106 6.33 5.61 -2.36
N LEU A 107 7.52 5.22 -1.88
CA LEU A 107 7.74 4.60 -0.57
C LEU A 107 8.17 5.61 0.52
N PRO A 108 9.08 6.58 0.27
CA PRO A 108 9.46 7.58 1.27
C PRO A 108 8.31 8.50 1.70
N GLY A 109 7.32 8.73 0.82
CA GLY A 109 6.09 9.46 1.17
C GLY A 109 5.33 8.78 2.32
N MET A 110 5.31 7.45 2.38
CA MET A 110 4.60 6.68 3.40
C MET A 110 5.28 6.67 4.77
N LEU A 111 6.58 6.98 4.82
CA LEU A 111 7.34 7.11 6.08
C LEU A 111 7.17 8.50 6.70
N ARG A 112 6.79 9.51 5.91
CA ARG A 112 6.61 10.89 6.34
C ARG A 112 5.23 11.23 6.89
N GLU A 113 4.20 10.45 6.55
CA GLU A 113 2.82 10.65 7.01
C GLU A 113 2.50 9.95 8.35
N ARG A 114 3.52 9.50 9.10
CA ARG A 114 3.35 8.92 10.44
C ARG A 114 3.41 9.94 11.55
#